data_AF-A0A3S4P5U9-F1
#
_entry.id   AF-A0A3S4P5U9-F1
#
_cell.length_a   1.000
_cell.length_b   1.000
_cell.length_c   1.000
_cell.angle_alpha   90.00
_cell.angle_beta   90.00
_cell.angle_gamma   90.00
#
_symmetry.space_group_name_H-M   'P 1'
#
loop_
_entity.id
_entity.type
_entity.pdbx_description
1 polymer ?
#
loop_
_entity_poly.entity_id
_entity_poly.type
_entity_poly.pdbx_seq_one_letter_code
_entity_poly.pdbx_strand_id
1 'polypeptide(L)'
;MYKQAVILLLMLFTASVSAALPARYMQTIENAAVWAQIGDKMVTVGNIRAGQIIAVEPTAASYYAFNFGFGKGFIDKGHLEPVSGATKS
;
A
#
# COMPACT_ATOMS: atom_id res chain seq x y z
N MET A 1 -22.81 -38.75 -10.85
CA MET A 1 -21.54 -38.16 -11.34
C MET A 1 -21.61 -36.64 -11.55
N TYR A 2 -22.72 -36.04 -12.00
CA TYR A 2 -22.78 -34.58 -12.27
C TYR A 2 -22.65 -33.69 -11.01
N LYS A 3 -23.27 -34.09 -9.89
CA LYS A 3 -23.35 -33.27 -8.66
C LYS A 3 -21.97 -33.03 -8.00
N GLN A 4 -21.03 -33.96 -8.11
CA GLN A 4 -19.66 -33.80 -7.62
C GLN A 4 -18.82 -32.89 -8.51
N ALA A 5 -19.01 -32.96 -9.83
CA ALA A 5 -18.34 -32.07 -10.78
C ALA A 5 -18.77 -30.60 -10.59
N VAL A 6 -20.05 -30.38 -10.28
CA VAL A 6 -20.58 -29.03 -9.98
C VAL A 6 -19.99 -28.46 -8.70
N ILE A 7 -19.87 -29.27 -7.64
CA ILE A 7 -19.25 -28.83 -6.37
C ILE A 7 -17.77 -28.49 -6.58
N LEU A 8 -17.05 -29.30 -7.34
CA LEU A 8 -15.64 -29.06 -7.65
C LEU A 8 -15.45 -27.78 -8.48
N LEU A 9 -16.34 -27.53 -9.45
CA LEU A 9 -16.35 -26.31 -10.25
C LEU A 9 -16.62 -25.07 -9.42
N LEU A 10 -17.57 -25.14 -8.47
CA LEU A 10 -17.86 -24.04 -7.53
C LEU A 10 -16.69 -23.71 -6.62
N MET A 11 -15.94 -24.71 -6.14
CA MET A 11 -14.76 -24.49 -5.30
C MET A 11 -13.63 -23.76 -6.06
N LEU A 12 -13.42 -24.09 -7.35
CA LEU A 12 -12.39 -23.45 -8.18
C LEU A 12 -12.63 -21.94 -8.37
N PHE A 13 -13.88 -21.47 -8.31
CA PHE A 13 -14.21 -20.04 -8.43
C PHE A 13 -14.05 -19.24 -7.12
N THR A 14 -13.88 -19.90 -5.96
CA THR A 14 -13.81 -19.20 -4.66
C THR A 14 -12.38 -18.83 -4.22
N ALA A 15 -11.35 -19.27 -4.93
CA ALA A 15 -9.96 -19.08 -4.52
C ALA A 15 -9.32 -17.85 -5.18
N SER A 16 -9.72 -16.65 -4.76
CA SER A 16 -8.99 -15.40 -5.06
C SER A 16 -9.03 -14.46 -3.88
N VAL A 17 -8.56 -14.92 -2.71
CA VAL A 17 -8.30 -14.02 -1.58
C VAL A 17 -6.91 -13.44 -1.78
N SER A 18 -6.82 -12.18 -2.20
CA SER A 18 -5.57 -11.44 -2.19
C SER A 18 -5.22 -11.08 -0.75
N ALA A 19 -4.13 -11.63 -0.22
CA ALA A 19 -3.64 -11.26 1.10
C ALA A 19 -2.98 -9.87 1.03
N ALA A 20 -3.62 -8.86 1.63
CA ALA A 20 -2.97 -7.57 1.81
C ALA A 20 -1.80 -7.73 2.79
N LEU A 21 -0.60 -7.30 2.39
CA LEU A 21 0.54 -7.26 3.30
C LEU A 21 0.25 -6.28 4.45
N PRO A 22 0.67 -6.60 5.68
CA PRO A 22 0.45 -5.70 6.81
C PRO A 22 1.14 -4.35 6.54
N ALA A 23 0.43 -3.27 6.90
CA ALA A 23 0.96 -1.93 6.77
C ALA A 23 2.22 -1.77 7.63
N ARG A 24 3.20 -1.02 7.12
CA ARG A 24 4.46 -0.70 7.82
C ARG A 24 4.45 0.77 8.19
N TYR A 25 4.88 1.10 9.40
CA TYR A 25 5.07 2.49 9.79
C TYR A 25 6.45 2.96 9.33
N MET A 26 6.46 3.99 8.49
CA MET A 26 7.68 4.60 7.95
C MET A 26 7.67 6.10 8.26
N GLN A 27 8.84 6.68 8.43
CA GLN A 27 9.03 8.11 8.62
C GLN A 27 9.57 8.75 7.35
N THR A 28 9.04 9.92 7.00
CA THR A 28 9.57 10.75 5.92
C THR A 28 10.89 11.40 6.33
N ILE A 29 11.92 11.28 5.50
CA ILE A 29 13.24 11.86 5.79
C ILE A 29 13.39 13.28 5.24
N GLU A 30 12.55 13.65 4.28
CA GLU A 30 12.51 14.96 3.66
C GLU A 30 11.07 15.33 3.26
N ASN A 31 10.87 16.56 2.78
CA ASN A 31 9.59 16.94 2.20
C ASN A 31 9.39 16.19 0.88
N ALA A 32 8.26 15.50 0.73
CA ALA A 32 8.01 14.66 -0.43
C ALA A 32 6.65 14.95 -1.06
N ALA A 33 6.59 14.82 -2.38
CA ALA A 33 5.35 14.90 -3.13
C ALA A 33 4.52 13.63 -2.89
N VAL A 34 3.21 13.81 -2.78
CA VAL A 34 2.23 12.71 -2.77
C VAL A 34 1.53 12.70 -4.12
N TRP A 35 1.54 11.55 -4.78
CA TRP A 35 0.85 11.36 -6.05
C TRP A 35 -0.43 10.56 -5.87
N ALA A 36 -1.38 10.74 -6.79
CA ALA A 36 -2.53 9.86 -6.96
C ALA A 36 -2.74 9.57 -8.45
N GLN A 37 -3.30 8.40 -8.75
CA GLN A 37 -3.71 8.09 -10.11
C GLN A 37 -5.08 8.73 -10.38
N ILE A 38 -5.15 9.59 -11.38
CA ILE A 38 -6.38 10.22 -11.87
C ILE A 38 -6.53 9.87 -13.34
N GLY A 39 -7.45 8.95 -13.64
CA GLY A 39 -7.54 8.34 -14.96
C GLY A 39 -6.29 7.50 -15.26
N ASP A 40 -5.60 7.84 -16.34
CA ASP A 40 -4.36 7.22 -16.81
C ASP A 40 -3.09 7.93 -16.33
N LYS A 41 -3.22 9.01 -15.54
CA LYS A 41 -2.11 9.88 -15.15
C LYS A 41 -1.81 9.81 -13.65
N MET A 42 -0.52 9.87 -13.33
CA MET A 42 -0.05 10.14 -11.97
C MET A 42 0.07 11.65 -11.77
N VAL A 43 -0.66 12.18 -10.80
CA VAL A 43 -0.74 13.63 -10.53
C VAL A 43 -0.33 13.90 -9.09
N THR A 44 0.45 14.95 -8.84
CA THR A 44 0.75 15.41 -7.48
C THR A 44 -0.52 16.00 -6.85
N VAL A 45 -0.95 15.41 -5.73
CA VAL A 45 -2.17 15.80 -5.00
C VAL A 45 -1.89 16.42 -3.63
N GLY A 46 -0.62 16.45 -3.22
CA GLY A 46 -0.23 17.06 -1.96
C GLY A 46 1.26 16.90 -1.70
N ASN A 47 1.67 17.34 -0.52
CA ASN A 47 3.01 17.15 -0.01
C ASN A 47 2.93 16.67 1.44
N ILE A 48 3.90 15.86 1.82
CA ILE A 48 4.14 15.46 3.20
C ILE A 48 5.44 16.09 3.68
N ARG A 49 5.46 16.57 4.93
CA ARG A 49 6.66 17.20 5.50
C ARG A 49 7.60 16.15 6.07
N ALA A 50 8.89 16.47 6.09
CA ALA A 50 9.90 15.66 6.78
C ALA A 50 9.51 15.37 8.24
N GLY A 51 9.84 14.17 8.72
CA GLY A 51 9.58 13.71 10.08
C GLY A 51 8.17 13.16 10.33
N GLN A 52 7.27 13.19 9.33
CA GLN A 52 5.95 12.59 9.48
C GLN A 52 6.02 11.06 9.39
N ILE A 53 5.37 10.39 10.35
CA ILE A 53 5.19 8.94 10.36
C ILE A 53 3.89 8.59 9.63
N ILE A 54 3.96 7.68 8.67
CA ILE A 54 2.83 7.20 7.89
C ILE A 54 2.78 5.67 7.84
N ALA A 55 1.56 5.13 7.84
CA ALA A 55 1.31 3.71 7.60
C ALA A 55 1.27 3.47 6.09
N VAL A 56 2.21 2.68 5.58
CA VAL A 56 2.33 2.37 4.15
C VAL A 56 2.04 0.90 3.86
N GLU A 57 1.41 0.66 2.71
CA GLU A 57 1.23 -0.64 2.10
C GLU A 57 2.43 -0.94 1.18
N PRO A 58 3.16 -2.05 1.38
CA PRO A 58 4.26 -2.43 0.52
C PRO A 58 3.77 -2.72 -0.91
N THR A 59 4.42 -2.13 -1.90
CA THR A 59 4.20 -2.46 -3.32
C THR A 59 5.46 -3.08 -3.91
N ALA A 60 5.30 -3.80 -5.02
CA ALA A 60 6.43 -4.33 -5.81
C ALA A 60 7.16 -3.23 -6.61
N ALA A 61 6.58 -2.04 -6.74
CA ALA A 61 7.16 -0.91 -7.46
C ALA A 61 8.10 -0.07 -6.57
N SER A 62 8.68 1.00 -7.12
CA SER A 62 9.57 1.92 -6.40
C SER A 62 8.85 2.90 -5.47
N TYR A 63 7.54 2.74 -5.26
CA TYR A 63 6.73 3.58 -4.38
C TYR A 63 5.98 2.75 -3.34
N TYR A 64 5.58 3.41 -2.26
CA TYR A 64 4.60 2.91 -1.32
C TYR A 64 3.22 3.46 -1.63
N ALA A 65 2.17 2.72 -1.28
CA ALA A 65 0.80 3.22 -1.26
C ALA A 65 0.39 3.50 0.19
N PHE A 66 -0.46 4.50 0.42
CA PHE A 66 -1.00 4.79 1.75
C PHE A 66 -2.32 5.55 1.63
N ASN A 67 -3.07 5.66 2.73
CA ASN A 67 -4.28 6.46 2.74
C ASN A 67 -3.92 7.95 2.83
N PHE A 68 -4.41 8.75 1.89
CA PHE A 68 -4.18 10.19 1.85
C PHE A 68 -5.49 10.91 1.52
N GLY A 69 -5.98 11.73 2.45
CA GLY A 69 -7.32 12.28 2.38
C GLY A 69 -8.39 11.17 2.32
N PHE A 70 -9.25 11.22 1.31
CA PHE A 70 -10.32 10.22 1.07
C PHE A 70 -9.90 9.08 0.11
N GLY A 71 -8.64 9.03 -0.33
CA GLY A 71 -8.19 8.10 -1.35
C GLY A 71 -6.83 7.48 -1.07
N LYS A 72 -6.25 6.88 -2.12
CA LYS A 72 -4.89 6.33 -2.08
C LYS A 72 -3.89 7.37 -2.59
N GLY A 73 -2.87 7.61 -1.79
CA GLY A 73 -1.67 8.35 -2.16
C GLY A 73 -0.50 7.40 -2.40
N PHE A 74 0.44 7.85 -3.22
CA PHE A 74 1.68 7.16 -3.51
C PHE A 74 2.86 8.09 -3.19
N ILE A 75 3.94 7.50 -2.68
CA ILE A 75 5.16 8.21 -2.30
C ILE A 75 6.36 7.34 -2.62
N ASP A 76 7.44 7.93 -3.12
CA ASP A 76 8.65 7.20 -3.50
C ASP A 76 9.28 6.56 -2.26
N LYS A 77 9.77 5.33 -2.40
CA LYS A 77 10.42 4.60 -1.30
C LYS A 77 11.67 5.31 -0.79
N GLY A 78 12.36 6.07 -1.64
CA GLY A 78 13.56 6.83 -1.30
C GLY A 78 13.33 7.98 -0.33
N HIS A 79 12.08 8.43 -0.13
CA HIS A 79 11.75 9.49 0.81
C HIS A 79 11.36 8.96 2.20
N LEU A 80 11.48 7.66 2.44
CA LEU A 80 10.97 7.00 3.64
C LEU A 80 12.00 6.06 4.26
N GLU A 81 12.05 6.08 5.58
CA GLU A 81 12.81 5.12 6.38
C GLU A 81 11.90 4.37 7.36
N PRO A 82 12.24 3.13 7.76
CA PRO A 82 11.55 2.46 8.85
C PRO A 82 11.60 3.31 10.12
N VAL A 83 10.47 3.43 10.81
CA VAL A 83 10.47 4.05 12.14
C VAL A 83 11.36 3.21 13.04
N SER A 84 12.44 3.81 13.56
CA SER A 84 13.26 3.17 14.58
C SER A 84 12.45 3.10 15.86
N GLY A 85 11.80 1.96 16.09
CA GLY A 85 11.32 1.61 17.41
C GLY A 85 12.54 1.35 18.27
N ALA A 86 12.77 2.17 19.29
CA ALA A 86 13.57 1.73 20.42
C ALA A 86 12.81 0.56 21.06
N THR A 87 13.07 -0.66 20.59
CA THR A 87 12.70 -1.86 21.34
C THR A 87 13.58 -1.83 22.57
N LYS A 88 13.10 -1.17 23.64
CA LYS A 88 13.60 -1.46 24.98
C LYS A 88 13.14 -2.89 25.25
N SER A 89 14.03 -3.83 24.95
CA SER A 89 14.02 -5.17 25.54
C SER A 89 14.14 -5.08 27.05
#